data_AF-B5HJC6-F1
#
_entry.id   AF-B5HJC6-F1
#
_cell.length_a   1.000
_cell.length_b   1.000
_cell.length_c   1.000
_cell.angle_alpha   90.00
_cell.angle_beta   90.00
_cell.angle_gamma   90.00
#
_symmetry.space_group_name_H-M   'P 1'
#
loop_
_entity.id
_entity.type
_entity.pdbx_description
1 polymer ?
#
loop_
_entity_poly.entity_id
_entity_poly.type
_entity_poly.pdbx_seq_one_letter_code
_entity_poly.pdbx_strand_id
1 'polypeptide(L)'
;MASTVVPGPAYPRGVDAALIVVAALWGAGTGLLCPRAAYRLSVEAGEAWRKACPAGHVYAGPGRGWLGGACCAAPVPARLAAPLVTAAAC
;
A
#
# COMPACT_ATOMS: atom_id res chain seq x y z
N MET A 1 -18.25 -9.46 -37.79
CA MET A 1 -17.44 -10.13 -36.75
C MET A 1 -18.21 -10.00 -35.44
N ALA A 2 -18.96 -11.02 -35.06
CA ALA A 2 -19.79 -11.01 -33.85
C ALA A 2 -18.97 -11.53 -32.68
N SER A 3 -18.65 -10.67 -31.72
CA SER A 3 -18.04 -11.08 -30.45
C SER A 3 -19.06 -11.83 -29.63
N THR A 4 -18.94 -13.16 -29.55
CA THR A 4 -19.68 -13.96 -28.58
C THR A 4 -19.13 -13.64 -27.19
N VAL A 5 -19.90 -12.92 -26.39
CA VAL A 5 -19.66 -12.81 -24.95
C VAL A 5 -19.86 -14.20 -24.38
N VAL A 6 -18.78 -14.87 -24.01
CA VAL A 6 -18.85 -16.11 -23.24
C VAL A 6 -19.31 -15.73 -21.83
N PRO A 7 -20.46 -16.20 -21.35
CA PRO A 7 -20.85 -15.96 -19.97
C PRO A 7 -19.84 -16.66 -19.06
N GLY A 8 -19.09 -15.86 -18.29
CA GLY A 8 -18.21 -16.38 -17.25
C GLY A 8 -19.02 -17.07 -16.15
N PRO A 9 -18.38 -17.92 -15.33
CA PRO A 9 -19.05 -18.55 -14.19
C PRO A 9 -19.68 -17.46 -13.31
N ALA A 10 -20.97 -17.62 -13.01
CA ALA A 10 -21.67 -16.75 -12.09
C ALA A 10 -21.19 -17.08 -10.66
N TYR A 11 -20.15 -16.38 -10.22
CA TYR A 11 -19.73 -16.46 -8.84
C TYR A 11 -20.85 -15.92 -7.94
N PRO A 12 -21.08 -16.51 -6.76
CA PRO A 12 -21.98 -15.91 -5.80
C PRO A 12 -21.45 -14.52 -5.48
N ARG A 13 -22.32 -13.50 -5.42
CA ARG A 13 -21.97 -12.09 -5.20
C ARG A 13 -20.99 -11.85 -4.03
N GLY A 14 -20.95 -12.77 -3.05
CA GLY A 14 -19.98 -12.75 -1.96
C GLY A 14 -18.53 -12.94 -2.39
N VAL A 15 -18.26 -13.71 -3.44
CA VAL A 15 -16.91 -13.90 -4.01
C VAL A 15 -16.43 -12.62 -4.68
N ASP A 16 -17.27 -11.97 -5.48
CA ASP A 16 -16.91 -10.67 -6.10
C ASP A 16 -16.62 -9.61 -5.04
N ALA A 17 -17.48 -9.52 -4.02
CA ALA A 17 -17.27 -8.62 -2.90
C ALA A 17 -15.96 -8.93 -2.14
N ALA A 18 -15.64 -10.21 -1.92
CA ALA A 18 -14.40 -10.62 -1.29
C ALA A 18 -13.17 -10.21 -2.12
N LEU A 19 -13.22 -10.38 -3.45
CA LEU A 19 -12.14 -9.94 -4.34
C LEU A 19 -11.95 -8.43 -4.31
N ILE A 20 -13.03 -7.66 -4.31
CA ILE A 20 -12.97 -6.18 -4.19
C ILE A 20 -12.32 -5.78 -2.87
N VAL A 21 -12.74 -6.39 -1.76
CA VAL A 21 -12.17 -6.10 -0.44
C VAL A 21 -10.68 -6.45 -0.39
N VAL A 22 -10.29 -7.62 -0.90
CA VAL A 22 -8.88 -8.03 -0.96
C VAL A 22 -8.06 -7.08 -1.82
N ALA A 23 -8.56 -6.68 -2.98
CA ALA A 23 -7.89 -5.71 -3.85
C ALA A 23 -7.74 -4.35 -3.18
N ALA A 24 -8.78 -3.86 -2.50
CA ALA A 24 -8.74 -2.60 -1.77
C ALA A 24 -7.75 -2.64 -0.59
N LEU A 25 -7.77 -3.72 0.20
CA LEU A 25 -6.82 -3.93 1.29
C LEU A 25 -5.39 -4.05 0.77
N TRP A 26 -5.19 -4.71 -0.36
CA TRP A 26 -3.89 -4.83 -1.02
C TRP A 26 -3.38 -3.47 -1.51
N GLY A 27 -4.23 -2.70 -2.20
CA GLY A 27 -3.91 -1.34 -2.66
C GLY A 27 -3.60 -0.40 -1.49
N ALA A 28 -4.42 -0.41 -0.44
CA ALA A 28 -4.20 0.39 0.76
C ALA A 28 -2.91 -0.02 1.50
N GLY A 29 -2.68 -1.32 1.65
CA GLY A 29 -1.48 -1.86 2.31
C GLY A 29 -0.21 -1.50 1.53
N THR A 30 -0.19 -1.74 0.22
CA THR A 30 0.95 -1.40 -0.64
C THR A 30 1.18 0.11 -0.71
N GLY A 31 0.13 0.92 -0.84
CA GLY A 31 0.23 2.39 -0.83
C GLY A 31 0.77 2.95 0.49
N LEU A 32 0.49 2.31 1.63
CA LEU A 32 1.02 2.72 2.92
C LEU A 32 2.50 2.30 3.11
N LEU A 33 2.89 1.15 2.55
CA LEU A 33 4.25 0.61 2.67
C LEU A 33 5.23 1.18 1.64
N CYS A 34 4.75 1.58 0.46
CA CYS A 34 5.58 2.06 -0.65
C CYS A 34 6.42 3.31 -0.33
N PRO A 35 5.87 4.38 0.29
CA PRO A 35 6.66 5.56 0.66
C PRO A 35 7.81 5.25 1.63
N ARG A 36 7.57 4.31 2.56
CA ARG A 36 8.57 3.86 3.52
C ARG A 36 9.69 3.07 2.83
N ALA A 37 9.32 2.16 1.92
CA ALA A 37 10.28 1.41 1.12
C ALA A 37 11.14 2.34 0.26
N ALA A 38 10.50 3.28 -0.46
CA ALA A 38 11.19 4.27 -1.30
C ALA A 38 12.18 5.12 -0.49
N TYR A 39 11.79 5.62 0.68
CA TYR A 39 12.71 6.36 1.54
C TYR A 39 13.86 5.49 2.09
N ARG A 40 13.58 4.24 2.45
CA ARG A 40 14.61 3.34 2.98
C ARG A 40 15.69 3.01 1.95
N LEU A 41 15.28 2.94 0.68
CA LEU A 41 16.09 2.56 -0.48
C LEU A 41 16.71 3.76 -1.20
N SER A 42 16.36 5.00 -0.85
CA SER A 42 16.96 6.23 -1.44
C SER A 42 18.37 6.53 -0.91
N VAL A 43 19.16 5.47 -0.70
CA VAL A 43 20.59 5.53 -0.42
C VAL A 43 21.35 5.24 -1.71
N GLU A 44 22.61 5.64 -1.75
CA GLU A 44 23.47 5.30 -2.89
C GLU A 44 23.54 3.77 -3.08
N ALA A 45 23.62 3.32 -4.33
CA ALA A 45 23.68 1.89 -4.63
C ALA A 45 24.94 1.27 -3.99
N GLY A 46 24.73 0.29 -3.10
CA GLY A 46 25.81 -0.34 -2.32
C GLY A 46 25.92 0.14 -0.88
N GLU A 47 25.27 1.25 -0.53
CA GLU A 47 25.20 1.73 0.85
C GLU A 47 24.12 0.99 1.66
N ALA A 48 24.32 0.88 2.97
CA ALA A 48 23.34 0.23 3.83
C ALA A 48 22.01 1.01 3.84
N TRP A 49 20.90 0.29 3.65
CA TRP A 49 19.57 0.90 3.67
C TRP A 49 19.30 1.67 4.97
N ARG A 50 18.56 2.77 4.87
CA ARG A 50 18.25 3.62 6.03
C ARG A 50 17.56 2.80 7.12
N LYS A 51 17.93 3.00 8.38
CA LYS A 51 17.36 2.27 9.53
C LYS A 51 16.57 3.18 10.48
N ALA A 52 16.58 4.48 10.24
CA ALA A 52 15.90 5.47 11.06
C ALA A 52 15.18 6.52 10.20
N CYS A 53 14.14 7.12 10.75
CA CYS A 53 13.43 8.23 10.12
C CYS A 53 14.28 9.53 10.18
N PRO A 54 13.93 10.59 9.43
CA PRO A 54 14.63 11.87 9.46
C PRO A 54 14.75 12.49 10.87
N ALA A 55 13.79 12.18 11.76
CA ALA A 55 13.80 12.61 13.17
C ALA A 55 14.64 11.70 14.10
N GLY A 56 15.44 10.77 13.57
CA GLY A 56 16.35 9.93 14.36
C GLY A 56 15.75 8.67 14.98
N HIS A 57 14.44 8.43 14.87
CA HIS A 57 13.83 7.23 15.45
C HIS A 57 14.14 5.98 14.61
N VAL A 58 14.60 4.92 15.28
CA VAL A 58 14.87 3.63 14.67
C VAL A 58 13.57 2.96 14.22
N TYR A 59 13.59 2.30 13.07
CA TYR A 59 12.49 1.47 12.60
C TYR A 59 12.35 0.21 13.47
N ALA A 60 11.66 0.33 14.60
CA ALA A 60 11.26 -0.78 15.47
C ALA A 60 9.85 -1.27 15.12
N GLY A 61 9.59 -2.58 15.27
CA GLY A 61 8.28 -3.18 15.02
C GLY A 61 8.33 -4.51 14.24
N PRO A 62 7.15 -5.12 13.99
CA PRO A 62 7.04 -6.38 13.26
C PRO A 62 7.73 -6.32 11.89
N GLY A 63 8.36 -7.43 11.50
CA GLY A 63 9.14 -7.48 10.26
C GLY A 63 10.26 -6.44 10.24
N ARG A 64 11.00 -6.23 11.34
CA ARG A 64 12.14 -5.27 11.43
C ARG A 64 11.77 -3.81 11.08
N GLY A 65 10.58 -3.40 11.53
CA GLY A 65 10.03 -2.07 11.28
C GLY A 65 9.59 -1.82 9.84
N TRP A 66 9.41 -2.86 9.03
CA TRP A 66 8.77 -2.74 7.71
C TRP A 66 7.26 -2.61 7.84
N LEU A 67 6.65 -3.30 8.81
CA LEU A 67 5.22 -3.22 9.10
C LEU A 67 5.00 -2.14 10.17
N GLY A 68 4.66 -0.94 9.73
CA GLY A 68 4.41 0.21 10.59
C GLY A 68 4.22 1.50 9.81
N GLY A 69 3.73 2.55 10.48
CA GLY A 69 3.43 3.83 9.84
C GLY A 69 4.61 4.43 9.06
N ALA A 70 4.31 5.11 7.95
CA ALA A 70 5.28 5.57 6.95
C ALA A 70 6.44 6.40 7.52
N CYS A 71 6.20 7.20 8.55
CA CYS A 71 7.22 7.90 9.33
C CYS A 71 6.71 8.17 10.75
N CYS A 72 7.65 8.55 11.61
CA CYS A 72 7.45 9.23 12.88
C CYS A 72 6.39 10.33 12.67
N ALA A 73 5.13 10.07 13.05
CA ALA A 73 3.99 10.98 12.94
C ALA A 73 3.91 11.82 11.63
N ALA A 74 4.00 11.23 10.44
CA ALA A 74 3.47 11.94 9.26
C ALA A 74 2.01 12.32 9.52
N PRO A 75 1.57 13.58 9.30
CA PRO A 75 0.20 14.01 9.56
C PRO A 75 -0.80 13.04 8.91
N VAL A 76 -1.85 12.65 9.65
CA VAL A 76 -2.97 11.82 9.14
C VAL A 76 -3.44 12.25 7.73
N PRO A 77 -3.57 13.54 7.37
CA PRO A 77 -3.94 13.93 6.00
C PRO A 77 -2.97 13.45 4.92
N ALA A 78 -1.66 13.42 5.19
CA ALA A 78 -0.67 12.90 4.23
C ALA A 78 -0.76 11.37 4.07
N ARG A 79 -1.24 10.66 5.10
CA ARG A 79 -1.44 9.20 5.05
C ARG A 79 -2.75 8.80 4.38
N LEU A 80 -3.77 9.64 4.47
CA LEU A 80 -5.09 9.41 3.91
C LEU A 80 -5.27 10.03 2.52
N ALA A 81 -4.40 10.93 2.08
CA ALA A 81 -4.51 11.58 0.78
C ALA A 81 -4.55 10.56 -0.38
N ALA A 82 -3.63 9.60 -0.42
CA ALA A 82 -3.61 8.57 -1.45
C ALA A 82 -4.87 7.68 -1.47
N PRO A 83 -5.31 7.08 -0.33
CA PRO A 83 -6.53 6.27 -0.34
C PRO A 83 -7.81 7.10 -0.56
N LEU A 84 -7.89 8.36 -0.08
CA LEU A 84 -9.04 9.24 -0.35
C LEU A 84 -9.10 9.69 -1.80
N VAL A 85 -7.97 10.00 -2.44
CA VAL A 85 -7.91 10.32 -3.87
C VAL A 85 -8.31 9.12 -4.71
N THR A 86 -7.88 7.92 -4.32
CA THR A 86 -8.27 6.69 -5.02
C THR A 86 -9.76 6.40 -4.84
N ALA A 87 -10.29 6.58 -3.61
CA ALA A 87 -11.71 6.43 -3.33
C ALA A 87 -12.59 7.51 -4.00
N ALA A 88 -12.06 8.68 -4.32
CA ALA A 88 -12.77 9.72 -5.05
C ALA A 88 -12.70 9.56 -6.58
N ALA A 89 -11.72 8.78 -7.07
CA ALA A 89 -11.51 8.54 -8.50
C ALA A 89 -12.27 7.29 -9.02
N CYS A 90 -12.71 6.41 -8.13
CA CYS A 90 -13.56 5.25 -8.43
C CYS A 90 -14.99 5.49 -7.95
#